data_AF-A0A6G8Q2H5-F1
#
_entry.id   AF-A0A6G8Q2H5-F1
#
_cell.length_a   1.000
_cell.length_b   1.000
_cell.length_c   1.000
_cell.angle_alpha   90.00
_cell.angle_beta   90.00
_cell.angle_gamma   90.00
#
_symmetry.space_group_name_H-M   'P 1'
#
loop_
_entity.id
_entity.type
_entity.pdbx_description
1 polymer ?
#
loop_
_entity_poly.entity_id
_entity_poly.type
_entity_poly.pdbx_seq_one_letter_code
_entity_poly.pdbx_strand_id
1 'polypeptide(L)'
;MTRGDFLGFGILGTIVGALLTIPPAAFVLGPVIDVNVRGESDVPDDWYRVGPIGEIPAKEPKVYVVEFPVNQVYSEEQVIEEGVETPGATIDNAVWTSWREEIGENGEAIHRIPSFVESGVQPPLTQEQIDEVTANLNVLSSSCAHLGCPVRWIVKEDGGEFLCPCHGGIYDINGGYVGGPPPRGMYSFTFEVREDANIYVKHEFDIGGDKGPQQPYVI
;
A
#
# COMPACT_ATOMS: atom_id res chain seq x y z
N MET A 1 -40.25 -11.11 -29.75
CA MET A 1 -40.31 -11.93 -28.53
C MET A 1 -41.71 -12.52 -28.40
N THR A 2 -41.82 -13.83 -28.58
CA THR A 2 -43.04 -14.60 -28.37
C THR A 2 -43.18 -14.98 -26.89
N ARG A 3 -44.37 -15.42 -26.47
CA ARG A 3 -44.57 -15.95 -25.10
C ARG A 3 -43.72 -17.20 -24.82
N GLY A 4 -43.36 -17.95 -25.87
CA GLY A 4 -42.44 -19.09 -25.79
C GLY A 4 -41.00 -18.64 -25.50
N ASP A 5 -40.56 -17.54 -26.12
CA ASP A 5 -39.21 -16.99 -25.89
C ASP A 5 -39.06 -16.54 -24.43
N PHE A 6 -40.06 -15.84 -23.87
CA PHE A 6 -40.06 -15.42 -22.47
C PHE A 6 -40.00 -16.59 -21.48
N LEU A 7 -40.73 -17.67 -21.75
CA LEU A 7 -40.69 -18.87 -20.91
C LEU A 7 -39.33 -19.57 -21.02
N GLY A 8 -38.75 -19.59 -22.22
CA GLY A 8 -37.41 -20.15 -22.48
C GLY A 8 -36.32 -19.40 -21.72
N PHE A 9 -36.33 -18.06 -21.75
CA PHE A 9 -35.38 -17.24 -20.99
C PHE A 9 -35.53 -17.42 -19.47
N GLY A 10 -36.76 -17.56 -18.97
CA GLY A 10 -37.01 -17.80 -17.53
C GLY A 10 -36.49 -19.16 -17.04
N ILE A 11 -36.67 -20.22 -17.83
CA ILE A 11 -36.14 -21.55 -17.51
C ILE A 11 -34.61 -21.55 -17.57
N LEU A 12 -34.03 -20.96 -18.62
CA LEU A 12 -32.58 -20.86 -18.76
C LEU A 12 -31.96 -20.06 -17.60
N GLY A 13 -32.55 -18.92 -17.24
CA GLY A 13 -32.09 -18.10 -16.12
C GLY A 13 -32.15 -18.81 -14.77
N THR A 14 -33.19 -19.63 -14.54
CA THR A 14 -33.33 -20.41 -13.30
C THR A 14 -32.28 -21.52 -13.22
N ILE A 15 -31.99 -22.19 -14.33
CA ILE A 15 -30.95 -23.24 -14.40
C ILE A 15 -29.57 -22.63 -14.15
N VAL A 16 -29.27 -21.50 -14.80
CA VAL A 16 -27.99 -20.80 -14.61
C VAL A 16 -27.86 -20.30 -13.17
N GLY A 17 -28.89 -19.70 -12.61
CA GLY A 17 -28.90 -19.25 -11.21
C GLY A 17 -28.67 -20.40 -10.22
N ALA A 18 -29.36 -21.53 -10.40
CA ALA A 18 -29.17 -22.70 -9.54
C ALA A 18 -27.75 -23.27 -9.66
N LEU A 19 -27.18 -23.35 -10.86
CA LEU A 19 -25.80 -23.80 -11.07
C LEU A 19 -24.77 -22.87 -10.40
N LEU A 20 -24.95 -21.56 -10.48
CA LEU A 20 -24.05 -20.59 -9.85
C LEU A 20 -24.11 -20.61 -8.31
N THR A 21 -25.23 -21.07 -7.72
CA THR A 21 -25.33 -21.24 -6.26
C THR A 21 -24.65 -22.51 -5.71
N ILE A 22 -24.19 -23.42 -6.58
CA ILE A 22 -23.46 -24.61 -6.17
C ILE A 22 -21.99 -24.20 -5.94
N PRO A 23 -21.47 -24.20 -4.70
CA PRO A 23 -20.12 -23.66 -4.42
C PRO A 23 -19.01 -24.31 -5.26
N PRO A 24 -19.03 -25.63 -5.53
CA PRO A 24 -18.10 -26.24 -6.48
C PRO A 24 -18.19 -25.72 -7.92
N ALA A 25 -19.38 -25.37 -8.41
CA ALA A 25 -19.57 -24.86 -9.78
C ALA A 25 -19.07 -23.42 -9.89
N ALA A 26 -19.32 -22.59 -8.87
CA ALA A 26 -18.72 -21.26 -8.76
C ALA A 26 -17.18 -21.34 -8.68
N PHE A 27 -16.63 -22.33 -7.99
CA PHE A 27 -15.19 -22.57 -7.90
C PHE A 27 -14.57 -22.98 -9.25
N VAL A 28 -15.25 -23.85 -10.02
CA VAL A 28 -14.79 -24.30 -11.35
C VAL A 28 -14.95 -23.22 -12.41
N LEU A 29 -16.00 -22.40 -12.35
CA LEU A 29 -16.22 -21.28 -13.25
C LEU A 29 -15.45 -20.02 -12.85
N GLY A 30 -14.94 -19.96 -11.63
CA GLY A 30 -14.18 -18.82 -11.08
C GLY A 30 -13.08 -18.30 -12.02
N PRO A 31 -12.23 -19.15 -12.63
CA PRO A 31 -11.19 -18.71 -13.57
C PRO A 31 -11.70 -18.19 -14.92
N VAL A 32 -12.96 -18.44 -15.28
CA VAL A 32 -13.60 -17.88 -16.50
C VAL A 32 -14.42 -16.63 -16.16
N ILE A 33 -14.92 -16.56 -14.93
CA ILE A 33 -15.42 -15.33 -14.27
C ILE A 33 -14.23 -14.59 -13.65
N ASP A 34 -13.03 -14.69 -14.26
CA ASP A 34 -11.91 -13.85 -13.88
C ASP A 34 -12.32 -12.41 -14.21
N VAL A 35 -12.88 -11.80 -13.19
CA VAL A 35 -13.11 -10.39 -13.09
C VAL A 35 -11.73 -9.76 -13.01
N ASN A 36 -11.10 -9.58 -14.17
CA ASN A 36 -10.11 -8.53 -14.44
C ASN A 36 -10.68 -7.11 -14.19
N VAL A 37 -11.79 -7.01 -13.45
CA VAL A 37 -12.50 -5.82 -13.00
C VAL A 37 -12.29 -5.63 -11.49
N ARG A 38 -11.79 -6.64 -10.74
CA ARG A 38 -11.58 -6.52 -9.29
C ARG A 38 -10.15 -6.09 -8.96
N GLY A 39 -9.99 -4.77 -8.81
CA GLY A 39 -9.01 -4.19 -7.88
C GLY A 39 -7.57 -4.08 -8.36
N GLU A 40 -7.31 -4.20 -9.67
CA GLU A 40 -6.03 -3.74 -10.21
C GLU A 40 -5.98 -2.22 -10.07
N SER A 41 -4.92 -1.73 -9.43
CA SER A 41 -4.66 -0.29 -9.35
C SER A 41 -4.36 0.19 -10.76
N ASP A 42 -5.11 1.21 -11.17
CA ASP A 42 -4.97 1.92 -12.44
C ASP A 42 -3.94 3.06 -12.39
N VAL A 43 -3.24 3.16 -11.26
CA VAL A 43 -2.09 4.04 -11.08
C VAL A 43 -0.99 3.57 -12.03
N PRO A 44 -0.41 4.45 -12.87
CA PRO A 44 0.72 4.10 -13.72
C PRO A 44 1.88 3.51 -12.94
N ASP A 45 2.52 2.47 -13.50
CA ASP A 45 3.72 1.86 -12.95
C ASP A 45 4.95 2.77 -13.12
N ASP A 46 4.95 3.87 -12.37
CA ASP A 46 5.94 4.93 -12.39
C ASP A 46 6.49 5.23 -10.99
N TRP A 47 7.62 5.94 -10.96
CA TRP A 47 8.27 6.36 -9.73
C TRP A 47 7.87 7.79 -9.33
N TYR A 48 7.37 7.94 -8.11
CA TYR A 48 6.90 9.20 -7.56
C TYR A 48 7.80 9.64 -6.41
N ARG A 49 8.21 10.93 -6.41
CA ARG A 49 9.13 11.47 -5.40
C ARG A 49 8.41 11.65 -4.06
N VAL A 50 9.00 11.12 -3.00
CA VAL A 50 8.53 11.27 -1.61
C VAL A 50 9.17 12.51 -0.97
N GLY A 51 10.50 12.51 -0.87
CA GLY A 51 11.24 13.54 -0.16
C GLY A 51 12.72 13.17 0.05
N PRO A 52 13.53 14.11 0.56
CA PRO A 52 14.96 13.88 0.75
C PRO A 52 15.24 13.08 2.03
N ILE A 53 16.26 12.21 1.99
CA ILE A 53 16.64 11.36 3.13
C ILE A 53 17.17 12.18 4.33
N GLY A 54 17.75 13.35 4.08
CA GLY A 54 18.30 14.23 5.13
C GLY A 54 17.23 14.95 5.96
N GLU A 55 15.96 14.86 5.56
CA GLU A 55 14.85 15.46 6.28
C GLU A 55 14.18 14.49 7.27
N ILE A 56 14.63 13.24 7.32
CA ILE A 56 14.08 12.20 8.21
C ILE A 56 14.71 12.34 9.61
N PRO A 57 13.91 12.60 10.65
CA PRO A 57 14.40 12.72 12.02
C PRO A 57 15.04 11.42 12.52
N ALA A 58 15.98 11.56 13.45
CA ALA A 58 16.73 10.42 13.97
C ALA A 58 15.89 9.40 14.78
N LYS A 59 14.87 9.89 15.50
CA LYS A 59 14.14 9.09 16.52
C LYS A 59 12.64 8.98 16.28
N GLU A 60 12.14 9.55 15.19
CA GLU A 60 10.71 9.57 14.89
C GLU A 60 10.47 9.47 13.38
N PRO A 61 9.36 8.88 12.95
CA PRO A 61 9.01 8.83 11.55
C PRO A 61 8.57 10.20 11.05
N LYS A 62 8.84 10.46 9.77
CA LYS A 62 8.31 11.60 9.03
C LYS A 62 7.24 11.14 8.06
N VAL A 63 6.14 11.88 7.97
CA VAL A 63 5.09 11.65 6.97
C VAL A 63 5.28 12.59 5.78
N TYR A 64 5.16 12.03 4.59
CA TYR A 64 5.01 12.75 3.34
C TYR A 64 3.65 12.40 2.72
N VAL A 65 3.12 13.28 1.88
CA VAL A 65 1.94 12.98 1.07
C VAL A 65 2.41 12.88 -0.38
N VAL A 66 2.11 11.75 -1.02
CA VAL A 66 2.41 11.50 -2.43
C VAL A 66 1.09 11.40 -3.18
N GLU A 67 0.98 12.17 -4.26
CA GLU A 67 -0.18 12.20 -5.15
C GLU A 67 0.07 11.22 -6.29
N PHE A 68 -0.74 10.15 -6.36
CA PHE A 68 -0.67 9.19 -7.45
C PHE A 68 -1.80 9.45 -8.45
N PRO A 69 -1.51 9.66 -9.74
CA PRO A 69 -2.54 9.86 -10.75
C PRO A 69 -3.36 8.60 -10.94
N VAL A 70 -4.67 8.74 -11.03
CA VAL A 70 -5.63 7.68 -11.35
C VAL A 70 -6.39 8.01 -12.63
N ASN A 71 -6.68 6.99 -13.40
CA ASN A 71 -7.41 7.04 -14.66
C ASN A 71 -8.88 6.59 -14.51
N GLN A 72 -9.22 5.84 -13.47
CA GLN A 72 -10.54 5.31 -13.16
C GLN A 72 -11.28 6.29 -12.25
N VAL A 73 -12.24 6.98 -12.83
CA VAL A 73 -13.38 7.53 -12.10
C VAL A 73 -14.50 6.50 -12.15
N TYR A 74 -15.18 6.27 -11.02
CA TYR A 74 -16.40 5.44 -10.92
C TYR A 74 -17.60 6.01 -11.71
N SER A 75 -17.37 6.72 -12.82
CA SER A 75 -18.40 7.22 -13.72
C SER A 75 -18.76 6.15 -14.74
N GLU A 76 -20.05 5.93 -14.91
CA GLU A 76 -20.62 4.90 -15.78
C GLU A 76 -20.07 4.92 -17.21
N GLU A 77 -20.12 3.77 -17.90
CA GLU A 77 -19.71 3.59 -19.30
C GLU A 77 -20.36 4.61 -20.27
N GLN A 78 -21.55 5.12 -19.92
CA GLN A 78 -22.24 6.19 -20.65
C GLN A 78 -21.53 7.56 -20.58
N VAL A 79 -20.74 7.83 -19.53
CA VAL A 79 -19.94 9.06 -19.39
C VAL A 79 -18.65 8.98 -20.23
N ILE A 80 -18.17 7.76 -20.49
CA ILE A 80 -17.00 7.49 -21.34
C ILE A 80 -17.34 7.75 -22.82
N GLU A 81 -18.55 7.41 -23.27
CA GLU A 81 -19.01 7.71 -24.64
C GLU A 81 -19.17 9.21 -24.92
N GLU A 82 -19.47 10.02 -23.91
CA GLU A 82 -19.58 11.49 -24.03
C GLU A 82 -18.22 12.21 -23.94
N GLY A 83 -17.11 11.49 -23.74
CA GLY A 83 -15.77 12.06 -23.77
C GLY A 83 -15.48 13.00 -22.60
N VAL A 84 -16.07 12.75 -21.43
CA VAL A 84 -15.68 13.47 -20.21
C VAL A 84 -14.34 12.90 -19.75
N GLU A 85 -13.25 13.43 -20.32
CA GLU A 85 -11.93 13.36 -19.71
C GLU A 85 -12.03 14.07 -18.35
N THR A 86 -12.06 13.34 -17.24
CA THR A 86 -11.74 13.93 -15.93
C THR A 86 -10.22 14.09 -15.87
N PRO A 87 -9.69 15.32 -16.01
CA PRO A 87 -8.25 15.49 -16.09
C PRO A 87 -7.65 15.29 -14.70
N GLY A 88 -6.71 14.35 -14.57
CA GLY A 88 -5.72 14.33 -13.50
C GLY A 88 -6.26 14.16 -12.08
N ALA A 89 -7.24 13.28 -11.86
CA ALA A 89 -7.57 12.86 -10.51
C ALA A 89 -6.35 12.18 -9.87
N THR A 90 -6.08 12.50 -8.60
CA THR A 90 -5.01 11.87 -7.83
C THR A 90 -5.59 11.18 -6.60
N ILE A 91 -4.92 10.14 -6.15
CA ILE A 91 -5.11 9.57 -4.81
C ILE A 91 -3.93 9.96 -3.94
N ASP A 92 -4.25 10.61 -2.82
CA ASP A 92 -3.26 11.05 -1.86
C ASP A 92 -2.94 9.89 -0.92
N ASN A 93 -1.67 9.49 -0.89
CA ASN A 93 -1.18 8.46 0.01
C ASN A 93 -0.17 9.07 0.97
N ALA A 94 -0.44 8.91 2.27
CA ALA A 94 0.54 9.25 3.29
C ALA A 94 1.61 8.14 3.38
N VAL A 95 2.86 8.54 3.17
CA VAL A 95 4.06 7.70 3.21
C VAL A 95 4.85 8.04 4.47
N TRP A 96 5.01 7.08 5.36
CA TRP A 96 5.86 7.20 6.54
C TRP A 96 7.28 6.76 6.22
N THR A 97 8.27 7.59 6.57
CA THR A 97 9.68 7.26 6.46
C THR A 97 10.34 7.30 7.83
N SER A 98 11.11 6.28 8.18
CA SER A 98 11.86 6.21 9.44
C SER A 98 13.18 5.47 9.23
N TRP A 99 14.15 5.75 10.10
CA TRP A 99 15.35 4.92 10.19
C TRP A 99 15.04 3.64 10.95
N ARG A 100 15.61 2.52 10.47
CA ARG A 100 15.44 1.22 11.11
C ARG A 100 15.96 1.25 12.54
N GLU A 101 15.20 0.64 13.42
CA GLU A 101 15.54 0.51 14.83
C GLU A 101 15.82 -0.95 15.16
N GLU A 102 16.93 -1.18 15.85
CA GLU A 102 17.27 -2.47 16.46
C GLU A 102 17.28 -2.33 17.98
N ILE A 103 16.93 -3.41 18.68
CA ILE A 103 17.02 -3.46 20.13
C ILE A 103 18.39 -4.01 20.51
N GLY A 104 19.20 -3.18 21.17
CA GLY A 104 20.51 -3.56 21.69
C GLY A 104 20.44 -4.59 22.83
N GLU A 105 21.58 -5.18 23.18
CA GLU A 105 21.67 -6.24 24.21
C GLU A 105 21.20 -5.78 25.60
N ASN A 106 21.27 -4.46 25.87
CA ASN A 106 20.80 -3.80 27.09
C ASN A 106 19.33 -3.33 27.01
N GLY A 107 18.63 -3.58 25.91
CA GLY A 107 17.26 -3.11 25.67
C GLY A 107 17.16 -1.68 25.13
N GLU A 108 18.28 -1.06 24.73
CA GLU A 108 18.30 0.28 24.14
C GLU A 108 17.88 0.27 22.66
N ALA A 109 17.10 1.26 22.24
CA ALA A 109 16.76 1.48 20.83
C ALA A 109 17.96 2.07 20.07
N ILE A 110 18.45 1.34 19.07
CA ILE A 110 19.57 1.75 18.21
C ILE A 110 19.01 2.09 16.82
N HIS A 111 18.99 3.37 16.48
CA HIS A 111 18.61 3.82 15.15
C HIS A 111 19.78 3.67 14.18
N ARG A 112 19.54 2.99 13.06
CA ARG A 112 20.52 2.78 11.99
C ARG A 112 20.53 3.96 11.03
N ILE A 113 21.19 5.04 11.43
CA ILE A 113 21.34 6.22 10.59
C ILE A 113 22.74 6.19 9.97
N PRO A 114 22.87 6.25 8.63
CA PRO A 114 24.18 6.35 8.00
C PRO A 114 24.90 7.63 8.45
N SER A 115 26.19 7.50 8.78
CA SER A 115 26.99 8.61 9.35
C SER A 115 27.04 9.86 8.46
N PHE A 116 26.96 9.69 7.14
CA PHE A 116 26.94 10.80 6.19
C PHE A 116 25.61 11.57 6.19
N VAL A 117 24.50 10.91 6.59
CA VAL A 117 23.21 11.57 6.78
C VAL A 117 23.28 12.44 8.03
N GLU A 118 23.84 11.93 9.13
CA GLU A 118 24.03 12.71 10.37
C GLU A 118 24.96 13.91 10.17
N SER A 119 25.98 13.75 9.32
CA SER A 119 26.95 14.79 9.01
C SER A 119 26.44 15.83 8.00
N GLY A 120 25.27 15.58 7.39
CA GLY A 120 24.69 16.40 6.34
C GLY A 120 24.85 15.77 4.95
N VAL A 121 23.72 15.55 4.29
CA VAL A 121 23.64 14.90 2.98
C VAL A 121 24.18 15.82 1.87
N GLN A 122 25.07 15.30 1.04
CA GLN A 122 25.66 16.01 -0.12
C GLN A 122 25.49 15.17 -1.39
N PRO A 123 24.55 15.51 -2.29
CA PRO A 123 24.40 14.87 -3.59
C PRO A 123 25.54 15.23 -4.56
N PRO A 124 25.89 14.37 -5.54
CA PRO A 124 25.29 13.06 -5.78
C PRO A 124 25.77 12.00 -4.78
N LEU A 125 24.87 11.10 -4.37
CA LEU A 125 25.22 9.94 -3.54
C LEU A 125 26.00 8.90 -4.36
N THR A 126 26.93 8.19 -3.71
CA THR A 126 27.57 7.00 -4.28
C THR A 126 26.64 5.79 -4.19
N GLN A 127 26.90 4.74 -4.99
CA GLN A 127 26.13 3.50 -4.90
C GLN A 127 26.20 2.87 -3.50
N GLU A 128 27.38 2.90 -2.86
CA GLU A 128 27.55 2.39 -1.49
C GLU A 128 26.67 3.15 -0.48
N GLN A 129 26.55 4.47 -0.63
CA GLN A 129 25.67 5.29 0.21
C GLN A 129 24.19 4.99 -0.04
N ILE A 130 23.81 4.78 -1.31
CA ILE A 130 22.44 4.39 -1.69
C ILE A 130 22.08 3.04 -1.09
N ASP A 131 22.98 2.05 -1.19
CA ASP A 131 22.79 0.71 -0.65
C ASP A 131 22.69 0.74 0.89
N GLU A 132 23.56 1.51 1.55
CA GLU A 132 23.54 1.69 3.01
C GLU A 132 22.23 2.33 3.49
N VAL A 133 21.75 3.38 2.83
CA VAL A 133 20.47 4.00 3.16
C VAL A 133 19.32 3.03 2.93
N THR A 134 19.29 2.37 1.78
CA THR A 134 18.21 1.45 1.41
C THR A 134 18.07 0.30 2.41
N ALA A 135 19.19 -0.22 2.93
CA ALA A 135 19.18 -1.28 3.94
C ALA A 135 18.60 -0.83 5.30
N ASN A 136 18.72 0.46 5.61
CA ASN A 136 18.42 1.05 6.91
C ASN A 136 17.19 1.96 6.93
N LEU A 137 16.49 2.10 5.81
CA LEU A 137 15.32 2.96 5.67
C LEU A 137 14.03 2.12 5.66
N ASN A 138 13.04 2.55 6.43
CA ASN A 138 11.66 2.08 6.29
C ASN A 138 10.86 3.09 5.46
N VAL A 139 10.08 2.60 4.49
CA VAL A 139 9.13 3.39 3.69
C VAL A 139 7.78 2.70 3.75
N LEU A 140 6.89 3.18 4.62
CA LEU A 140 5.69 2.49 5.05
C LEU A 140 4.42 3.23 4.61
N SER A 141 3.38 2.48 4.25
CA SER A 141 2.03 2.98 4.06
C SER A 141 1.42 3.41 5.38
N SER A 142 0.69 4.52 5.37
CA SER A 142 -0.18 4.90 6.49
C SER A 142 -1.35 3.94 6.73
N SER A 143 -1.66 3.04 5.79
CA SER A 143 -2.79 2.12 5.89
C SER A 143 -2.50 0.96 6.85
N CYS A 144 -3.32 0.86 7.90
CA CYS A 144 -3.31 -0.27 8.84
C CYS A 144 -3.62 -1.59 8.13
N ALA A 145 -2.85 -2.64 8.42
CA ALA A 145 -3.00 -3.97 7.84
C ALA A 145 -4.28 -4.73 8.26
N HIS A 146 -5.13 -4.15 9.11
CA HIS A 146 -6.45 -4.70 9.41
C HIS A 146 -7.45 -4.41 8.27
N LEU A 147 -7.87 -3.14 8.13
CA LEU A 147 -8.89 -2.71 7.16
C LEU A 147 -8.53 -1.36 6.49
N GLY A 148 -7.25 -0.98 6.49
CA GLY A 148 -6.77 0.20 5.77
C GLY A 148 -6.93 1.56 6.46
N CYS A 149 -7.46 1.62 7.69
CA CYS A 149 -7.52 2.87 8.47
C CYS A 149 -6.13 3.53 8.59
N PRO A 150 -6.04 4.88 8.53
CA PRO A 150 -4.77 5.58 8.71
C PRO A 150 -4.23 5.42 10.13
N VAL A 151 -2.95 5.07 10.25
CA VAL A 151 -2.23 5.04 11.52
C VAL A 151 -1.66 6.41 11.87
N ARG A 152 -1.43 6.66 13.16
CA ARG A 152 -0.74 7.84 13.68
C ARG A 152 0.45 7.45 14.53
N TRP A 153 1.54 8.21 14.46
CA TRP A 153 2.66 8.05 15.38
C TRP A 153 2.31 8.62 16.77
N ILE A 154 2.60 7.85 17.83
CA ILE A 154 2.42 8.25 19.23
C ILE A 154 3.77 8.20 19.92
N VAL A 155 4.24 9.38 20.33
CA VAL A 155 5.50 9.54 21.06
C VAL A 155 5.36 8.98 22.49
N LYS A 156 6.37 8.24 22.92
CA LYS A 156 6.60 7.71 24.28
C LYS A 156 7.94 8.22 24.82
N GLU A 157 8.24 7.96 26.08
CA GLU A 157 9.48 8.45 26.73
C GLU A 157 10.76 7.97 26.00
N ASP A 158 10.77 6.71 25.55
CA ASP A 158 11.93 6.06 24.90
C ASP A 158 11.67 5.69 23.42
N GLY A 159 10.84 6.45 22.70
CA GLY A 159 10.54 6.21 21.29
C GLY A 159 9.08 6.47 20.93
N GLY A 160 8.46 5.56 20.18
CA GLY A 160 7.03 5.65 19.88
C GLY A 160 6.50 4.45 19.11
N GLU A 161 5.21 4.48 18.84
CA GLU A 161 4.51 3.42 18.10
C GLU A 161 3.51 4.03 17.12
N PHE A 162 3.26 3.35 16.01
CA PHE A 162 2.10 3.63 15.20
C PHE A 162 0.85 3.01 15.81
N LEU A 163 -0.19 3.82 15.98
CA LEU A 163 -1.48 3.39 16.51
C LEU A 163 -2.58 3.61 15.48
N CYS A 164 -3.32 2.55 15.18
CA CYS A 164 -4.55 2.59 14.41
C CYS A 164 -5.74 2.86 15.36
N PRO A 165 -6.41 4.02 15.25
CA PRO A 165 -7.47 4.41 16.20
C PRO A 165 -8.77 3.62 16.01
N CYS A 166 -8.93 2.89 14.90
CA CYS A 166 -10.18 2.19 14.59
C CYS A 166 -10.44 1.02 15.55
N HIS A 167 -9.46 0.14 15.73
CA HIS A 167 -9.59 -1.06 16.58
C HIS A 167 -8.32 -1.37 17.39
N GLY A 168 -7.42 -0.39 17.54
CA GLY A 168 -6.23 -0.52 18.39
C GLY A 168 -5.13 -1.40 17.82
N GLY A 169 -4.91 -1.35 16.50
CA GLY A 169 -3.70 -1.93 15.90
C GLY A 169 -2.46 -1.13 16.31
N ILE A 170 -1.40 -1.81 16.72
CA ILE A 170 -0.16 -1.20 17.23
C ILE A 170 1.03 -1.76 16.44
N TYR A 171 1.90 -0.86 15.98
CA TYR A 171 3.12 -1.20 15.27
C TYR A 171 4.33 -0.45 15.82
N ASP A 172 5.51 -1.06 15.73
CA ASP A 172 6.77 -0.41 16.05
C ASP A 172 7.22 0.56 14.93
N ILE A 173 8.33 1.27 15.13
CA ILE A 173 8.85 2.25 14.15
C ILE A 173 9.28 1.62 12.81
N ASN A 174 9.53 0.31 12.79
CA ASN A 174 9.83 -0.46 11.59
C ASN A 174 8.55 -0.95 10.88
N GLY A 175 7.37 -0.66 11.42
CA GLY A 175 6.09 -1.17 10.93
C GLY A 175 5.82 -2.61 11.35
N GLY A 176 6.63 -3.19 12.24
CA GLY A 176 6.42 -4.52 12.80
C GLY A 176 5.17 -4.57 13.67
N TYR A 177 4.44 -5.69 13.62
CA TYR A 177 3.25 -5.87 14.46
C TYR A 177 3.63 -6.00 15.93
N VAL A 178 3.00 -5.19 16.78
CA VAL A 178 3.18 -5.23 18.24
C VAL A 178 1.92 -5.75 18.93
N GLY A 179 0.74 -5.34 18.46
CA GLY A 179 -0.52 -5.74 19.11
C GLY A 179 -1.79 -5.33 18.38
N GLY A 180 -2.91 -5.86 18.87
CA GLY A 180 -4.25 -5.57 18.39
C GLY A 180 -4.77 -6.57 17.34
N PRO A 181 -5.88 -6.22 16.65
CA PRO A 181 -6.49 -7.09 15.64
C PRO A 181 -5.71 -7.33 14.33
N PRO A 182 -4.81 -6.45 13.84
CA PRO A 182 -4.17 -6.65 12.53
C PRO A 182 -3.44 -8.01 12.44
N PRO A 183 -3.54 -8.72 11.31
CA PRO A 183 -2.95 -10.05 11.16
C PRO A 183 -1.44 -10.03 10.83
N ARG A 184 -0.88 -8.86 10.50
CA ARG A 184 0.53 -8.65 10.13
C ARG A 184 0.97 -7.21 10.42
N GLY A 185 2.26 -6.91 10.17
CA GLY A 185 2.82 -5.55 10.20
C GLY A 185 2.25 -4.61 9.13
N MET A 186 2.71 -3.37 9.09
CA MET A 186 2.32 -2.36 8.10
C MET A 186 2.73 -2.77 6.68
N TYR A 187 2.13 -2.13 5.67
CA TYR A 187 2.59 -2.26 4.28
C TYR A 187 3.83 -1.38 4.09
N SER A 188 4.88 -1.91 3.47
CA SER A 188 6.00 -1.16 2.91
C SER A 188 5.78 -0.91 1.43
N PHE A 189 6.19 0.26 0.96
CA PHE A 189 6.17 0.57 -0.47
C PHE A 189 7.37 -0.06 -1.17
N THR A 190 7.22 -0.43 -2.43
CA THR A 190 8.37 -0.56 -3.34
C THR A 190 9.01 0.82 -3.47
N PHE A 191 10.26 0.95 -3.00
CA PHE A 191 10.98 2.23 -2.97
C PHE A 191 12.39 2.13 -3.56
N GLU A 192 12.94 3.26 -3.97
CA GLU A 192 14.36 3.42 -4.30
C GLU A 192 14.90 4.77 -3.80
N VAL A 193 16.19 4.80 -3.49
CA VAL A 193 16.93 6.03 -3.20
C VAL A 193 17.81 6.34 -4.39
N ARG A 194 17.76 7.58 -4.88
CA ARG A 194 18.53 8.00 -6.05
C ARG A 194 19.72 8.89 -5.67
N GLU A 195 20.60 9.13 -6.65
CA GLU A 195 21.80 9.97 -6.50
C GLU A 195 21.48 11.39 -6.01
N ASP A 196 20.28 11.91 -6.31
CA ASP A 196 19.80 13.22 -5.84
C ASP A 196 19.42 13.25 -4.34
N ALA A 197 19.66 12.15 -3.63
CA ALA A 197 19.33 11.90 -2.24
C ALA A 197 17.83 11.96 -1.90
N ASN A 198 16.97 11.73 -2.89
CA ASN A 198 15.53 11.60 -2.71
C ASN A 198 15.07 10.15 -2.73
N ILE A 199 14.01 9.91 -1.97
CA ILE A 199 13.25 8.67 -1.96
C ILE A 199 12.18 8.76 -3.04
N TYR A 200 12.04 7.68 -3.81
CA TYR A 200 10.98 7.49 -4.78
C TYR A 200 10.21 6.21 -4.44
N VAL A 201 8.91 6.21 -4.69
CA VAL A 201 8.03 5.06 -4.47
C VAL A 201 7.21 4.76 -5.71
N LYS A 202 6.86 3.49 -5.89
CA LYS A 202 5.76 3.06 -6.77
C LYS A 202 4.49 2.92 -5.95
N HIS A 203 3.32 2.97 -6.60
CA HIS A 203 2.05 2.58 -5.96
C HIS A 203 1.93 1.05 -5.91
N GLU A 204 2.88 0.42 -5.21
CA GLU A 204 3.06 -1.01 -5.06
C GLU A 204 3.49 -1.30 -3.62
N PHE A 205 2.94 -2.36 -3.02
CA PHE A 205 3.12 -2.66 -1.60
C PHE A 205 3.58 -4.10 -1.36
N ASP A 206 4.26 -4.34 -0.23
CA ASP A 206 4.59 -5.70 0.21
C ASP A 206 3.36 -6.45 0.73
N ILE A 207 2.83 -7.35 -0.10
CA ILE A 207 1.72 -8.21 0.30
C ILE A 207 2.33 -9.55 0.67
N GLY A 208 2.60 -9.76 1.96
CA GLY A 208 3.26 -10.98 2.45
C GLY A 208 2.56 -12.27 1.98
N GLY A 209 3.32 -13.16 1.34
CA GLY A 209 2.89 -14.48 0.85
C GLY A 209 2.86 -14.59 -0.68
N ASP A 210 2.52 -15.78 -1.21
CA ASP A 210 2.38 -16.08 -2.65
C ASP A 210 1.26 -15.29 -3.38
N LYS A 211 0.81 -14.17 -2.82
CA LYS A 211 -0.25 -13.33 -3.37
C LYS A 211 0.36 -12.05 -3.94
N GLY A 212 -0.01 -11.74 -5.18
CA GLY A 212 0.58 -10.63 -5.94
C GLY A 212 0.46 -9.26 -5.25
N PRO A 213 1.32 -8.30 -5.62
CA PRO A 213 1.53 -7.01 -4.93
C PRO A 213 0.34 -6.03 -4.98
N GLN A 214 -0.82 -6.45 -5.50
CA GLN A 214 -2.04 -5.65 -5.60
C GLN A 214 -3.29 -6.32 -5.00
N GLN A 215 -3.14 -7.39 -4.23
CA GLN A 215 -4.26 -8.01 -3.52
C GLN A 215 -4.39 -7.40 -2.11
N PRO A 216 -5.20 -6.35 -1.87
CA PRO A 216 -5.52 -5.96 -0.50
C PRO A 216 -6.05 -7.19 0.23
N TYR A 217 -5.74 -7.33 1.53
CA TYR A 217 -6.39 -8.32 2.38
C TYR A 217 -7.89 -7.99 2.43
N VAL A 218 -8.64 -8.44 1.42
CA VAL A 218 -10.08 -8.57 1.49
C VAL A 218 -10.31 -9.78 2.36
N ILE A 219 -10.70 -9.53 3.61
CA ILE A 219 -11.25 -10.54 4.50
C ILE A 219 -12.61 -10.97 3.94
#